data_AF-A0A7H4P1T5-F1
#
_entry.id   AF-A0A7H4P1T5-F1
#
_cell.length_a   1.000
_cell.length_b   1.000
_cell.length_c   1.000
_cell.angle_alpha   90.00
_cell.angle_beta   90.00
_cell.angle_gamma   90.00
#
_symmetry.space_group_name_H-M   'P 1'
#
loop_
_entity.id
_entity.type
_entity.pdbx_description
1 polymer ?
#
loop_
_entity_poly.entity_id
_entity_poly.type
_entity_poly.pdbx_seq_one_letter_code
_entity_poly.pdbx_strand_id
1 'polypeptide(L)'
;METDELIGGRGASDQEGGMASMVYAGKIIKDLGLEDEYTLLVTGTVQEEDCDGLCWQYIIEQSGIRPEFVVSTEPTDCQIYRGQRGRMEIRVEVQGVSCHGSAPERGR
;
A
#
# COMPACT_ATOMS: atom_id res chain seq x y z
N MET A 1 20.60 -8.74 -4.48
CA MET A 1 21.72 -8.97 -3.54
C MET A 1 21.92 -7.67 -2.80
N GLU A 2 22.07 -7.76 -1.48
CA GLU A 2 22.39 -6.63 -0.61
C GLU A 2 23.86 -6.20 -0.81
N THR A 3 24.13 -4.92 -0.66
CA THR A 3 25.47 -4.29 -0.76
C THR A 3 25.59 -3.18 0.28
N ASP A 4 26.77 -2.59 0.43
CA ASP A 4 26.99 -1.47 1.35
C ASP A 4 26.09 -0.24 1.06
N GLU A 5 25.60 -0.10 -0.17
CA GLU A 5 24.74 1.01 -0.60
C GLU A 5 23.28 0.59 -0.85
N LEU A 6 22.97 -0.71 -0.83
CA LEU A 6 21.66 -1.24 -1.21
C LEU A 6 21.18 -2.30 -0.24
N ILE A 7 20.03 -2.05 0.39
CA ILE A 7 19.35 -3.03 1.23
C ILE A 7 18.48 -3.92 0.34
N GLY A 8 18.70 -5.23 0.41
CA GLY A 8 17.96 -6.21 -0.38
C GLY A 8 16.91 -6.96 0.44
N GLY A 9 15.70 -7.10 -0.09
CA GLY A 9 14.64 -7.89 0.53
C GLY A 9 13.29 -7.63 -0.12
N ARG A 10 12.37 -8.61 -0.09
CA ARG A 10 10.95 -8.33 -0.35
C ARG A 10 10.45 -7.46 0.80
N GLY A 11 9.78 -6.35 0.53
CA GLY A 11 9.43 -5.39 1.57
C GLY A 11 10.38 -4.18 1.64
N ALA A 12 11.66 -4.36 1.28
CA ALA A 12 12.69 -3.37 1.60
C ALA A 12 12.43 -1.97 1.00
N SER A 13 12.03 -1.90 -0.27
CA SER A 13 11.57 -0.66 -0.91
C SER A 13 10.09 -0.40 -0.66
N ASP A 14 9.29 -1.45 -0.85
CA ASP A 14 7.83 -1.43 -0.82
C ASP A 14 7.35 -2.42 0.25
N GLN A 15 6.99 -2.01 1.47
CA GLN A 15 6.95 -0.63 1.98
C GLN A 15 7.69 -0.49 3.33
N GLU A 16 8.49 -1.47 3.72
CA GLU A 16 9.17 -1.50 5.03
C GLU A 16 10.18 -0.36 5.21
N GLY A 17 10.86 0.06 4.13
CA GLY A 17 11.79 1.19 4.15
C GLY A 17 11.12 2.53 4.49
N GLY A 18 9.92 2.78 3.93
CA GLY A 18 9.15 3.96 4.29
C GLY A 18 8.52 3.85 5.69
N MET A 19 8.11 2.65 6.13
CA MET A 19 7.67 2.41 7.51
C MET A 19 8.78 2.76 8.53
N ALA A 20 10.00 2.29 8.30
CA ALA A 20 11.16 2.67 9.11
C ALA A 20 11.36 4.19 9.10
N SER A 21 11.28 4.82 7.93
CA SER A 21 11.42 6.27 7.78
C SER A 21 10.37 7.06 8.60
N MET A 22 9.11 6.62 8.63
CA MET A 22 8.05 7.27 9.44
C MET A 22 8.37 7.24 10.94
N VAL A 23 8.81 6.09 11.47
CA VAL A 23 9.13 5.95 12.90
C VAL A 23 10.33 6.85 13.26
N TYR A 24 11.36 6.87 12.43
CA TYR A 24 12.53 7.72 12.65
C TYR A 24 12.21 9.21 12.49
N ALA A 25 11.30 9.60 11.60
CA ALA A 25 10.82 10.97 11.51
C ALA A 25 10.20 11.43 12.84
N GLY A 26 9.36 10.60 13.46
CA GLY A 26 8.81 10.87 14.80
C GLY A 26 9.90 11.04 15.88
N LYS A 27 10.96 10.24 15.83
CA LYS A 27 12.12 10.41 16.72
C LYS A 27 12.85 11.73 16.46
N ILE A 28 13.12 12.07 15.21
CA ILE A 28 13.84 13.31 14.84
C ILE A 28 13.05 14.53 15.29
N ILE A 29 11.72 14.54 15.11
CA ILE A 29 10.83 15.59 15.60
C ILE A 29 11.03 15.81 17.11
N LYS A 30 11.04 14.73 17.90
CA LYS A 30 11.26 14.78 19.34
C LYS A 30 12.66 15.28 19.70
N ASP A 31 13.69 14.71 19.09
CA ASP A 31 15.09 15.04 19.38
C ASP A 31 15.41 16.52 19.06
N LEU A 32 14.75 17.08 18.04
CA LEU A 32 14.90 18.49 17.64
C LEU A 32 13.94 19.44 18.36
N GLY A 33 13.01 18.93 19.19
CA GLY A 33 11.99 19.75 19.85
C GLY A 33 11.04 20.45 18.88
N LEU A 34 10.70 19.80 17.76
CA LEU A 34 9.79 20.32 16.73
C LEU A 34 8.32 19.95 16.98
N GLU A 35 8.01 19.51 18.18
CA GLU A 35 6.65 19.28 18.63
C GLU A 35 5.93 20.64 18.80
N ASP A 36 4.68 20.72 18.36
CA ASP A 36 3.85 21.93 18.44
C ASP A 36 2.38 21.52 18.65
N GLU A 37 1.42 22.39 18.36
CA GLU A 37 -0.02 22.14 18.47
C GLU A 37 -0.57 21.22 17.35
N TYR A 38 0.03 20.02 17.19
CA TYR A 38 -0.46 19.00 16.27
C TYR A 38 -0.37 17.58 16.86
N THR A 39 -1.11 16.66 16.25
CA THR A 39 -1.00 15.23 16.54
C THR A 39 -0.37 14.52 15.34
N LEU A 40 0.77 13.85 15.55
CA LEU A 40 1.37 12.96 14.56
C LEU A 40 0.81 11.55 14.72
N LEU A 41 0.18 11.04 13.66
CA LEU A 41 -0.23 9.64 13.57
C LEU A 41 0.71 8.91 12.60
N VAL A 42 1.36 7.85 13.07
CA VAL A 42 2.05 6.87 12.22
C VAL A 42 1.16 5.64 12.14
N THR A 43 0.84 5.18 10.93
CA THR A 43 -0.07 4.05 10.71
C THR A 43 0.61 3.01 9.85
N GLY A 44 0.68 1.78 10.35
CA GLY A 44 0.95 0.58 9.56
C GLY A 44 -0.35 -0.16 9.29
N THR A 45 -0.63 -0.44 8.02
CA THR A 45 -1.84 -1.13 7.59
C THR A 45 -1.50 -2.50 7.01
N VAL A 46 -2.51 -3.36 6.89
CA VAL A 46 -2.40 -4.69 6.26
C VAL A 46 -3.29 -4.74 5.02
N GLN A 47 -3.04 -5.71 4.14
CA GLN A 47 -3.80 -5.96 2.90
C GLN A 47 -3.75 -4.82 1.87
N GLU A 48 -2.79 -3.90 1.92
CA GLU A 48 -2.68 -2.82 0.93
C GLU A 48 -2.55 -3.42 -0.49
N GLU A 49 -1.57 -4.30 -0.70
CA GLU A 49 -1.30 -5.01 -1.96
C GLU A 49 -2.53 -5.67 -2.63
N ASP A 50 -3.41 -6.25 -1.81
CA ASP A 50 -4.63 -6.95 -2.25
C ASP A 50 -5.86 -6.03 -2.29
N CYS A 51 -5.85 -4.94 -1.51
CA CYS A 51 -7.03 -4.13 -1.20
C CYS A 51 -6.67 -2.67 -0.89
N ASP A 52 -6.27 -1.95 -1.94
CA ASP A 52 -5.99 -0.53 -1.90
C ASP A 52 -7.15 0.26 -1.26
N GLY A 53 -6.84 1.05 -0.23
CA GLY A 53 -7.77 2.06 0.29
C GLY A 53 -8.69 1.62 1.44
N LEU A 54 -8.94 0.33 1.64
CA LEU A 54 -9.91 -0.13 2.65
C LEU A 54 -9.46 0.22 4.07
N CYS A 55 -8.18 0.08 4.37
CA CYS A 55 -7.60 0.46 5.66
C CYS A 55 -7.80 1.95 5.96
N TRP A 56 -7.58 2.82 4.96
CA TRP A 56 -7.77 4.27 5.07
C TRP A 56 -9.25 4.62 5.28
N GLN A 57 -10.14 3.97 4.53
CA GLN A 57 -11.58 4.12 4.71
C GLN A 57 -12.01 3.71 6.13
N TYR A 58 -11.45 2.63 6.69
CA TYR A 58 -11.73 2.20 8.05
C TYR A 58 -11.29 3.23 9.10
N ILE A 59 -10.08 3.80 8.97
CA ILE A 59 -9.57 4.83 9.88
C ILE A 59 -10.51 6.04 9.91
N ILE A 60 -10.96 6.47 8.73
CA ILE A 60 -11.82 7.64 8.57
C ILE A 60 -13.25 7.38 9.08
N GLU A 61 -13.86 6.28 8.63
CA GLU A 61 -15.30 6.02 8.83
C GLU A 61 -15.59 5.27 10.14
N GLN A 62 -14.71 4.37 10.56
CA GLN A 62 -14.93 3.52 11.74
C GLN A 62 -14.17 4.02 12.97
N SER A 63 -12.93 4.49 12.79
CA SER A 63 -12.13 5.04 13.90
C SER A 63 -12.40 6.53 14.13
N GLY A 64 -13.07 7.21 13.19
CA GLY A 64 -13.41 8.63 13.29
C GLY A 64 -12.21 9.57 13.22
N ILE A 65 -11.05 9.08 12.80
CA ILE A 65 -9.81 9.86 12.72
C ILE A 65 -9.75 10.50 11.33
N ARG A 66 -9.77 11.83 11.28
CA ARG A 66 -9.73 12.62 10.04
C ARG A 66 -8.55 13.60 10.06
N PRO A 67 -7.36 13.18 9.59
CA PRO A 67 -6.19 14.05 9.53
C PRO A 67 -6.41 15.22 8.55
N GLU A 68 -5.87 16.40 8.88
CA GLU A 68 -5.87 17.56 7.99
C GLU A 68 -4.86 17.43 6.84
N PHE A 69 -3.82 16.60 7.05
CA PHE A 69 -2.77 16.33 6.08
C PHE A 69 -2.31 14.89 6.19
N VAL A 70 -1.99 14.26 5.06
CA VAL A 70 -1.52 12.87 4.98
C VAL A 70 -0.28 12.83 4.10
N VAL A 71 0.76 12.14 4.58
CA VAL A 71 1.94 11.76 3.80
C VAL A 71 1.93 10.25 3.66
N SER A 72 1.92 9.76 2.42
CA SER A 72 2.17 8.35 2.13
C SER A 72 3.64 8.16 1.76
N THR A 73 4.30 7.20 2.38
CA THR A 73 5.74 6.93 2.20
C THR A 73 6.03 5.89 1.12
N GLU A 74 5.12 5.69 0.17
CA GLU A 74 5.35 4.81 -0.97
C GLU A 74 6.64 5.18 -1.73
N PRO A 75 7.36 4.19 -2.29
CA PRO A 75 8.61 4.43 -2.99
C PRO A 75 8.36 5.15 -4.32
N THR A 76 8.53 6.47 -4.29
CA THR A 76 8.27 7.38 -5.40
C THR A 76 9.54 7.95 -6.03
N ASP A 77 10.71 7.35 -5.74
CA ASP A 77 12.03 7.89 -6.13
C ASP A 77 12.21 9.35 -5.66
N CYS A 78 11.78 9.61 -4.42
CA CYS A 78 11.76 10.94 -3.79
C CYS A 78 10.94 12.01 -4.56
N GLN A 79 10.04 11.61 -5.45
CA GLN A 79 9.11 12.50 -6.12
C GLN A 79 7.84 12.73 -5.28
N ILE A 80 7.19 13.89 -5.43
CA ILE A 80 5.95 14.20 -4.70
C ILE A 80 4.75 13.94 -5.60
N TYR A 81 3.96 12.93 -5.25
CA TYR A 81 2.71 12.62 -5.95
C TYR A 81 1.51 13.13 -5.15
N ARG A 82 0.57 13.77 -5.85
CA ARG A 82 -0.63 14.38 -5.24
C ARG A 82 -1.91 13.58 -5.47
N GLY A 83 -1.81 12.45 -6.18
CA GLY A 83 -2.94 11.62 -6.52
C GLY A 83 -2.54 10.52 -7.50
N GLN A 84 -3.47 9.60 -7.72
CA GLN A 84 -3.32 8.46 -8.61
C GLN A 84 -4.61 8.24 -9.41
N ARG A 85 -4.52 7.45 -10.48
CA ARG A 85 -5.71 6.98 -11.22
C ARG A 85 -6.39 5.88 -10.41
N GLY A 86 -7.69 5.69 -10.61
CA GLY A 86 -8.41 4.55 -10.04
C GLY A 86 -7.93 3.22 -10.62
N ARG A 87 -7.95 2.17 -9.80
CA ARG A 87 -7.69 0.78 -10.15
C ARG A 87 -8.99 -0.02 -10.13
N MET A 88 -9.12 -0.99 -11.03
CA MET A 88 -10.19 -1.98 -11.01
C MET A 88 -9.61 -3.32 -11.46
N GLU A 89 -9.87 -4.37 -10.68
CA GLU A 89 -9.53 -5.74 -11.04
C GLU A 89 -10.80 -6.50 -11.41
N ILE A 90 -10.75 -7.24 -12.53
CA ILE A 90 -11.90 -7.97 -13.06
C ILE A 90 -11.47 -9.42 -13.28
N ARG A 91 -12.10 -10.33 -12.54
CA ARG A 91 -11.97 -11.78 -12.77
C ARG A 91 -13.12 -12.27 -13.63
N VAL A 92 -12.80 -12.90 -14.76
CA VAL A 92 -13.77 -13.52 -15.66
C VAL A 92 -13.63 -15.02 -15.58
N GLU A 93 -14.69 -15.70 -15.19
CA GLU A 93 -14.77 -17.16 -15.21
C GLU A 93 -15.79 -17.58 -16.26
N VAL A 94 -15.38 -18.50 -17.14
CA VAL A 94 -16.24 -19.02 -18.21
C VAL A 94 -16.45 -20.51 -17.95
N GLN A 95 -17.71 -20.92 -17.98
CA GLN A 95 -18.09 -22.32 -17.88
C GLN A 95 -18.26 -22.90 -19.29
N GLY A 96 -17.81 -24.14 -19.47
CA GLY A 96 -17.98 -24.89 -20.70
C GLY A 96 -18.11 -26.38 -20.40
N VAL A 97 -18.44 -27.15 -21.43
CA VAL A 97 -18.58 -28.61 -21.31
C VAL A 97 -17.34 -29.27 -21.91
N SER A 98 -16.60 -30.04 -21.07
CA SER A 98 -15.42 -30.79 -21.53
C SER A 98 -15.83 -31.90 -22.50
N CYS A 99 -15.09 -32.04 -23.60
CA CYS A 99 -15.29 -33.09 -24.60
C CYS A 99 -13.95 -33.60 -25.16
N HIS A 100 -13.98 -34.78 -25.78
CA HIS A 100 -12.82 -35.29 -26.49
C HIS A 100 -12.53 -34.42 -27.72
N GLY A 101 -11.26 -34.12 -28.01
CA GLY A 101 -10.88 -33.23 -29.12
C GLY A 101 -11.35 -33.69 -30.51
N SER A 102 -11.65 -34.99 -30.67
CA SER A 102 -12.21 -35.55 -31.90
C SER A 102 -13.74 -35.47 -32.02
N ALA A 103 -14.45 -34.97 -30.99
CA ALA A 103 -15.91 -34.87 -30.96
C ALA A 103 -16.36 -33.53 -30.32
N PRO A 104 -15.98 -32.38 -30.91
CA PRO A 104 -16.25 -31.05 -30.35
C PRO A 104 -17.74 -30.71 -30.21
N GLU A 105 -18.62 -31.31 -31.01
CA GLU A 105 -20.07 -31.14 -30.95
C GLU A 105 -20.71 -31.62 -29.62
N ARG A 106 -19.92 -32.32 -28.80
CA ARG A 106 -20.30 -32.78 -27.45
C ARG A 106 -19.97 -31.77 -26.35
N GLY A 107 -19.13 -30.76 -26.63
CA GLY A 107 -18.73 -29.71 -25.68
C GLY A 107 -19.57 -28.43 -25.79
N ARG A 108 -20.89 -28.59 -25.94
CA ARG A 108 -21.87 -27.51 -26.07
C ARG A 108 -22.36 -27.00 -24.73
#